data_AF-A0A7S3Y624-F1
#
_entry.id   AF-A0A7S3Y624-F1
#
_cell.length_a   1.000
_cell.length_b   1.000
_cell.length_c   1.000
_cell.angle_alpha   90.00
_cell.angle_beta   90.00
_cell.angle_gamma   90.00
#
_symmetry.space_group_name_H-M   'P 1'
#
loop_
_entity.id
_entity.type
_entity.pdbx_description
1 polymer ?
#
loop_
_entity_poly.entity_id
_entity_poly.type
_entity_poly.pdbx_seq_one_letter_code
_entity_poly.pdbx_strand_id
1 'polypeptide(L)'
;AKDETAGVDQIEGVEVMHSPKAWSTHKVLTKWVQRALPRISRQSTRRTRYAALVWDAAQTHRSKAMKQYLATRRIHQVMIPGRCTSTLQGMNLVIMRPFKAALTRQTEAFLNRPGGARTPAGNPVKPALEEVCRWVREAWKGVSVEMVQTALERSYGLRTPNFARTAIYRHHLLGPVVRDLLEAEERVEELVAADFEDESKVEQA
;
A
#
# COMPACT_ATOMS: atom_id res chain seq x y z
N ALA A 1 25.64 -18.00 -4.09
CA ALA A 1 25.43 -16.57 -4.34
C ALA A 1 25.75 -15.84 -3.04
N LYS A 2 26.88 -15.11 -3.03
CA LYS A 2 27.47 -14.49 -1.83
C LYS A 2 26.44 -13.64 -1.06
N ASP A 3 26.61 -13.64 0.25
CA ASP A 3 25.74 -13.11 1.29
C ASP A 3 25.32 -11.64 1.07
N GLU A 4 24.25 -11.42 0.33
CA GLU A 4 23.51 -10.15 0.35
C GLU A 4 22.61 -10.12 1.58
N THR A 5 23.12 -9.60 2.70
CA THR A 5 22.33 -9.23 3.87
C THR A 5 21.66 -7.89 3.62
N ALA A 6 20.33 -7.84 3.71
CA ALA A 6 19.61 -6.58 3.84
C ALA A 6 19.91 -6.04 5.25
N GLY A 7 20.74 -4.99 5.33
CA GLY A 7 20.99 -4.23 6.56
C GLY A 7 19.69 -3.61 7.05
N VAL A 8 19.56 -3.48 8.37
CA VAL A 8 18.47 -2.71 9.00
C VAL A 8 19.13 -1.78 9.99
N ASP A 9 19.12 -0.50 9.66
CA ASP A 9 19.68 0.55 10.50
C ASP A 9 18.54 1.39 11.08
N GLN A 10 18.74 1.90 12.29
CA GLN A 10 17.86 2.90 12.90
C GLN A 10 18.58 4.23 12.85
N ILE A 11 18.15 5.11 11.95
CA ILE A 11 18.79 6.40 11.68
C ILE A 11 17.75 7.47 11.87
N GLU A 12 18.00 8.41 12.79
CA GLU A 12 17.05 9.50 13.10
C GLU A 12 15.64 9.00 13.47
N GLY A 13 15.52 7.81 14.06
CA GLY A 13 14.24 7.18 14.40
C GLY A 13 13.46 6.63 13.19
N VAL A 14 14.12 6.49 12.03
CA VAL A 14 13.61 5.84 10.83
C VAL A 14 14.32 4.49 10.66
N GLU A 15 13.53 3.44 10.41
CA GLU A 15 14.08 2.14 10.03
C GLU A 15 14.47 2.15 8.55
N VAL A 16 15.76 2.00 8.26
CA VAL A 16 16.31 2.00 6.92
C VAL A 16 16.69 0.58 6.52
N MET A 17 16.09 0.11 5.42
CA MET A 17 16.44 -1.17 4.81
C MET A 17 17.08 -0.93 3.44
N HIS A 18 18.25 -1.49 3.22
CA HIS A 18 18.97 -1.28 1.97
C HIS A 18 19.57 -2.58 1.41
N SER A 19 19.82 -2.57 0.10
CA SER A 19 20.68 -3.53 -0.58
C SER A 19 21.92 -2.80 -1.10
N PRO A 20 23.01 -3.51 -1.46
CA PRO A 20 24.23 -2.86 -1.96
C PRO A 20 23.99 -1.97 -3.20
N LYS A 21 22.97 -2.30 -4.00
CA LYS A 21 22.58 -1.53 -5.19
C LYS A 21 21.35 -0.65 -4.99
N ALA A 22 20.85 -0.52 -3.75
CA ALA A 22 19.65 0.22 -3.38
C ALA A 22 18.35 -0.22 -4.09
N TRP A 23 18.31 -1.41 -4.69
CA TRP A 23 17.09 -2.00 -5.25
C TRP A 23 16.28 -2.72 -4.17
N SER A 24 14.95 -2.65 -4.30
CA SER A 24 14.05 -3.53 -3.54
C SER A 24 14.18 -4.96 -4.09
N THR A 25 14.98 -5.79 -3.42
CA THR A 25 15.13 -7.21 -3.76
C THR A 25 14.11 -8.06 -3.00
N HIS A 26 13.94 -9.33 -3.36
CA HIS A 26 13.10 -10.25 -2.58
C HIS A 26 13.54 -10.35 -1.12
N LYS A 27 14.85 -10.31 -0.84
CA LYS A 27 15.36 -10.36 0.54
C LYS A 27 14.98 -9.12 1.34
N VAL A 28 15.19 -7.93 0.76
CA VAL A 28 14.80 -6.65 1.38
C VAL A 28 13.29 -6.65 1.64
N LEU A 29 12.50 -7.05 0.65
CA LEU A 29 11.04 -7.05 0.76
C LEU A 29 10.53 -8.07 1.79
N THR A 30 11.08 -9.29 1.82
CA THR A 30 10.74 -10.28 2.85
C THR A 30 11.02 -9.74 4.25
N LYS A 31 12.17 -9.08 4.45
CA LYS A 31 12.53 -8.46 5.73
C LYS A 31 11.60 -7.30 6.08
N TRP A 32 11.24 -6.47 5.11
CA TRP A 32 10.22 -5.44 5.28
C TRP A 32 8.89 -6.03 5.73
N VAL A 33 8.39 -7.07 5.05
CA VAL A 33 7.14 -7.73 5.43
C VAL A 33 7.25 -8.29 6.87
N GLN A 34 8.39 -8.87 7.27
CA GLN A 34 8.60 -9.38 8.65
C GLN A 34 8.51 -8.31 9.74
N ARG A 35 8.94 -7.09 9.44
CA ARG A 35 8.99 -5.99 10.40
C ARG A 35 7.73 -5.12 10.38
N ALA A 36 7.27 -4.76 9.19
CA ALA A 36 6.21 -3.78 8.99
C ALA A 36 4.80 -4.33 9.22
N LEU A 37 4.62 -5.65 9.08
CA LEU A 37 3.29 -6.28 9.20
C LEU A 37 3.23 -7.17 10.43
N PRO A 38 2.12 -7.13 11.19
CA PRO A 38 1.97 -7.95 12.39
C PRO A 38 1.97 -9.45 12.06
N ARG A 39 2.33 -10.27 13.05
CA ARG A 39 2.12 -11.72 12.96
C ARG A 39 0.66 -12.03 13.20
N ILE A 40 0.06 -12.75 12.25
CA ILE A 40 -1.36 -13.11 12.30
C ILE A 40 -1.51 -14.48 12.98
N SER A 41 -2.15 -14.51 14.13
CA SER A 41 -2.37 -15.74 14.89
C SER A 41 -3.51 -16.58 14.32
N ARG A 42 -3.38 -17.91 14.38
CA ARG A 42 -4.47 -18.84 14.04
C ARG A 42 -5.59 -18.85 15.08
N GLN A 43 -5.27 -18.48 16.33
CA GLN A 43 -6.21 -18.42 17.45
C GLN A 43 -7.08 -17.15 17.42
N SER A 44 -6.85 -16.27 16.44
CA SER A 44 -7.63 -15.03 16.29
C SER A 44 -9.08 -15.32 15.88
N THR A 45 -9.96 -14.34 16.11
CA THR A 45 -11.36 -14.40 15.63
C THR A 45 -11.41 -14.49 14.11
N ARG A 46 -12.53 -14.99 13.53
CA ARG A 46 -12.69 -15.12 12.07
C ARG A 46 -12.32 -13.83 11.31
N ARG A 47 -12.60 -12.66 11.89
CA ARG A 47 -12.32 -11.32 11.33
C ARG A 47 -10.84 -10.90 11.37
N THR A 48 -10.01 -11.55 12.17
CA THR A 48 -8.58 -11.19 12.36
C THR A 48 -7.64 -12.34 12.01
N ARG A 49 -8.17 -13.44 11.46
CA ARG A 49 -7.40 -14.64 11.05
C ARG A 49 -6.58 -14.45 9.77
N TYR A 50 -6.81 -13.36 9.03
CA TYR A 50 -6.12 -13.04 7.78
C TYR A 50 -5.95 -11.52 7.67
N ALA A 51 -4.99 -11.08 6.87
CA ALA A 51 -4.85 -9.68 6.46
C ALA A 51 -4.75 -9.60 4.94
N ALA A 52 -5.03 -8.42 4.39
CA ALA A 52 -4.81 -8.11 2.99
C ALA A 52 -3.66 -7.10 2.87
N LEU A 53 -2.71 -7.37 1.98
CA LEU A 53 -1.66 -6.44 1.58
C LEU A 53 -1.95 -5.95 0.17
N VAL A 54 -2.21 -4.65 0.04
CA VAL A 54 -2.50 -3.98 -1.23
C VAL A 54 -1.26 -3.24 -1.73
N TRP A 55 -0.77 -3.58 -2.91
CA TRP A 55 0.40 -2.94 -3.52
C TRP A 55 0.40 -3.03 -5.04
N ASP A 56 1.32 -2.33 -5.69
CA ASP A 56 1.44 -2.28 -7.15
C ASP A 56 2.05 -3.55 -7.77
N ALA A 57 1.94 -3.66 -9.09
CA ALA A 57 2.38 -4.79 -9.89
C ALA A 57 3.91 -4.88 -10.12
N ALA A 58 4.74 -4.34 -9.22
CA ALA A 58 6.19 -4.45 -9.32
C ALA A 58 6.63 -5.93 -9.42
N GLN A 59 7.70 -6.22 -10.16
CA GLN A 59 8.17 -7.60 -10.39
C GLN A 59 8.50 -8.32 -9.07
N THR A 60 9.05 -7.59 -8.10
CA THR A 60 9.37 -8.11 -6.77
C THR A 60 8.13 -8.45 -5.94
N HIS A 61 7.03 -7.73 -6.14
CA HIS A 61 5.74 -7.98 -5.51
C HIS A 61 5.06 -9.19 -6.14
N ARG A 62 5.03 -9.26 -7.48
CA ARG A 62 4.33 -10.33 -8.24
C ARG A 62 4.99 -11.70 -8.19
N SER A 63 6.19 -11.82 -7.63
CA SER A 63 6.92 -13.08 -7.72
C SER A 63 6.20 -14.22 -7.00
N LYS A 64 6.30 -15.44 -7.55
CA LYS A 64 5.74 -16.65 -6.94
C LYS A 64 6.28 -16.86 -5.52
N ALA A 65 7.57 -16.59 -5.33
CA ALA A 65 8.22 -16.68 -4.03
C ALA A 65 7.59 -15.72 -3.00
N MET A 66 7.32 -14.47 -3.38
CA MET A 66 6.67 -13.50 -2.50
C MET A 66 5.23 -13.90 -2.18
N LYS A 67 4.46 -14.34 -3.18
CA LYS A 67 3.08 -14.84 -2.99
C LYS A 67 3.05 -16.02 -2.01
N GLN A 68 3.95 -16.99 -2.19
CA GLN A 68 4.10 -18.13 -1.28
C GLN A 68 4.49 -17.69 0.13
N TYR A 69 5.42 -16.74 0.25
CA TYR A 69 5.85 -16.21 1.54
C TYR A 69 4.71 -15.49 2.29
N LEU A 70 3.91 -14.67 1.60
CA LEU A 70 2.74 -14.02 2.20
C LEU A 70 1.66 -15.04 2.62
N ALA A 71 1.50 -16.13 1.87
CA ALA A 71 0.55 -17.19 2.21
C ALA A 71 0.92 -17.91 3.51
N THR A 72 2.21 -18.21 3.77
CA THR A 72 2.64 -18.80 5.05
C THR A 72 2.37 -17.88 6.24
N ARG A 73 2.27 -16.58 5.97
CA ARG A 73 1.96 -15.52 6.93
C ARG A 73 0.47 -15.21 7.08
N ARG A 74 -0.41 -15.91 6.34
CA ARG A 74 -1.86 -15.67 6.28
C ARG A 74 -2.21 -14.27 5.78
N ILE A 75 -1.39 -13.75 4.86
CA ILE A 75 -1.59 -12.45 4.21
C ILE A 75 -2.02 -12.70 2.76
N HIS A 76 -3.22 -12.23 2.41
CA HIS A 76 -3.69 -12.20 1.04
C HIS A 76 -3.06 -11.03 0.31
N GLN A 77 -2.58 -11.30 -0.90
CA GLN A 77 -2.03 -10.29 -1.77
C GLN A 77 -3.13 -9.72 -2.67
N VAL A 78 -3.27 -8.40 -2.68
CA VAL A 78 -4.16 -7.67 -3.58
C VAL A 78 -3.31 -6.78 -4.48
N MET A 79 -3.39 -7.02 -5.78
CA MET A 79 -2.56 -6.32 -6.76
C MET A 79 -3.34 -5.17 -7.37
N ILE A 80 -2.75 -3.97 -7.35
CA ILE A 80 -3.24 -2.87 -8.18
C ILE A 80 -2.92 -3.19 -9.64
N PRO A 81 -3.90 -3.09 -10.57
CA PRO A 81 -3.65 -3.32 -11.98
C PRO A 81 -2.53 -2.43 -12.53
N GLY A 82 -1.85 -2.92 -13.57
CA GLY A 82 -0.78 -2.18 -14.22
C GLY A 82 -1.25 -0.79 -14.65
N ARG A 83 -0.39 0.22 -14.46
CA ARG A 83 -0.66 1.65 -14.74
C ARG A 83 -1.78 2.28 -13.91
N CYS A 84 -2.36 1.57 -12.94
CA CYS A 84 -3.41 2.12 -12.06
C CYS A 84 -2.87 2.56 -10.69
N THR A 85 -1.55 2.53 -10.48
CA THR A 85 -0.92 2.93 -9.22
C THR A 85 -1.27 4.36 -8.80
N SER A 86 -1.33 5.30 -9.75
CA SER A 86 -1.68 6.71 -9.49
C SER A 86 -3.18 6.94 -9.27
N THR A 87 -4.03 6.02 -9.72
CA THR A 87 -5.49 6.20 -9.72
C THR A 87 -6.21 5.30 -8.72
N LEU A 88 -5.63 4.16 -8.33
CA LEU A 88 -6.27 3.13 -7.51
C LEU A 88 -5.47 2.71 -6.28
N GLN A 89 -4.25 3.20 -6.08
CA GLN A 89 -3.52 2.92 -4.84
C GLN A 89 -3.75 4.06 -3.84
N GLY A 90 -4.36 3.76 -2.70
CA GLY A 90 -4.78 4.77 -1.72
C GLY A 90 -3.63 5.62 -1.22
N MET A 91 -2.46 4.99 -1.03
CA MET A 91 -1.24 5.69 -0.66
C MET A 91 -0.87 6.78 -1.69
N ASN A 92 -0.96 6.50 -2.99
CA ASN A 92 -0.65 7.48 -4.02
C ASN A 92 -1.74 8.54 -4.21
N LEU A 93 -3.01 8.15 -4.03
CA LEU A 93 -4.15 9.06 -4.18
C LEU A 93 -4.18 10.17 -3.12
N VAL A 94 -3.79 9.85 -1.89
CA VAL A 94 -3.99 10.75 -0.75
C VAL A 94 -2.67 11.12 -0.07
N ILE A 95 -1.81 10.15 0.20
CA ILE A 95 -0.66 10.32 1.11
C ILE A 95 0.60 10.77 0.37
N MET A 96 0.93 10.15 -0.75
CA MET A 96 2.22 10.38 -1.42
C MET A 96 2.35 11.79 -1.98
N ARG A 97 1.25 12.44 -2.39
CA ARG A 97 1.32 13.82 -2.92
C ARG A 97 1.84 14.80 -1.85
N PRO A 98 1.17 14.98 -0.69
CA PRO A 98 1.68 15.88 0.35
C PRO A 98 3.02 15.41 0.93
N PHE A 99 3.22 14.10 1.08
CA PHE A 99 4.50 13.55 1.57
C PHE A 99 5.67 13.89 0.63
N LYS A 100 5.52 13.68 -0.69
CA LYS A 100 6.53 14.06 -1.68
C LYS A 100 6.74 15.57 -1.73
N ALA A 101 5.68 16.36 -1.64
CA ALA A 101 5.80 17.82 -1.60
C ALA A 101 6.62 18.30 -0.39
N ALA A 102 6.46 17.67 0.78
CA ALA A 102 7.30 17.96 1.95
C ALA A 102 8.78 17.60 1.71
N LEU A 103 9.06 16.42 1.14
CA LEU A 103 10.42 16.02 0.79
C LEU A 103 11.06 16.93 -0.26
N THR A 104 10.30 17.36 -1.26
CA THR A 104 10.75 18.30 -2.29
C THR A 104 11.19 19.61 -1.65
N ARG A 105 10.38 20.19 -0.75
CA ARG A 105 10.76 21.43 -0.04
C ARG A 105 12.05 21.28 0.76
N GLN A 106 12.22 20.16 1.46
CA GLN A 106 13.46 19.89 2.22
C GLN A 106 14.68 19.77 1.29
N THR A 107 14.50 19.07 0.17
CA THR A 107 15.54 18.90 -0.85
C THR A 107 15.93 20.25 -1.47
N GLU A 108 14.96 21.08 -1.84
CA GLU A 108 15.19 22.42 -2.39
C GLU A 108 15.88 23.33 -1.37
N ALA A 109 15.45 23.31 -0.09
CA ALA A 109 16.10 24.07 0.97
C ALA A 109 17.55 23.66 1.19
N PHE A 110 17.86 22.37 1.07
CA PHE A 110 19.24 21.87 1.13
C PHE A 110 20.07 22.33 -0.06
N LEU A 111 19.56 22.18 -1.29
CA LEU A 111 20.27 22.55 -2.51
C LEU A 111 20.54 24.06 -2.61
N ASN A 112 19.65 24.87 -2.04
CA ASN A 112 19.74 26.33 -2.05
C ASN A 112 20.36 26.93 -0.77
N ARG A 113 20.87 26.11 0.16
CA ARG A 113 21.48 26.58 1.41
C ARG A 113 22.69 27.49 1.10
N PRO A 114 22.72 28.75 1.58
CA PRO A 114 23.87 29.63 1.41
C PRO A 114 25.13 29.00 2.00
N GLY A 115 26.24 29.04 1.26
CA GLY A 115 27.50 28.40 1.67
C GLY A 115 27.47 26.87 1.67
N GLY A 116 26.46 26.25 1.05
CA GLY A 116 26.38 24.79 0.93
C GLY A 116 27.58 24.18 0.18
N ALA A 117 28.05 23.02 0.65
CA ALA A 117 29.21 22.35 0.09
C ALA A 117 29.01 21.99 -1.39
N ARG A 118 30.05 22.23 -2.19
CA ARG A 118 30.08 21.95 -3.63
C ARG A 118 31.20 20.95 -3.94
N THR A 119 30.98 20.08 -4.91
CA THR A 119 32.04 19.21 -5.44
C THR A 119 33.07 20.05 -6.20
N PRO A 120 34.28 19.51 -6.52
CA PRO A 120 35.24 20.21 -7.36
C PRO A 120 34.69 20.66 -8.72
N ALA A 121 33.66 19.96 -9.23
CA ALA A 121 32.95 20.30 -10.47
C ALA A 121 31.84 21.35 -10.29
N GLY A 122 31.67 21.93 -9.09
CA GLY A 122 30.67 22.97 -8.80
C GLY A 122 29.25 22.46 -8.50
N ASN A 123 29.03 21.14 -8.45
CA ASN A 123 27.72 20.57 -8.17
C ASN A 123 27.43 20.54 -6.66
N PRO A 124 26.17 20.68 -6.21
CA PRO A 124 25.80 20.43 -4.81
C PRO A 124 26.25 19.04 -4.36
N VAL A 125 26.86 18.95 -3.18
CA VAL A 125 27.20 17.65 -2.57
C VAL A 125 25.91 16.94 -2.18
N LYS A 126 25.89 15.60 -2.33
CA LYS A 126 24.74 14.79 -1.91
C LYS A 126 24.48 14.96 -0.41
N PRO A 127 23.21 15.01 0.05
CA PRO A 127 22.91 15.04 1.47
C PRO A 127 23.38 13.77 2.16
N ALA A 128 23.74 13.89 3.44
CA ALA A 128 24.04 12.74 4.29
C ALA A 128 22.77 11.90 4.52
N LEU A 129 22.93 10.60 4.78
CA LEU A 129 21.80 9.70 4.96
C LEU A 129 20.94 10.11 6.17
N GLU A 130 21.59 10.56 7.25
CA GLU A 130 20.95 11.10 8.45
C GLU A 130 20.06 12.30 8.11
N GLU A 131 20.51 13.19 7.23
CA GLU A 131 19.73 14.36 6.84
C GLU A 131 18.50 13.96 6.02
N VAL A 132 18.65 12.99 5.10
CA VAL A 132 17.53 12.42 4.34
C VAL A 132 16.54 11.70 5.27
N CYS A 133 17.01 10.89 6.22
CA CYS A 133 16.16 10.20 7.19
C CYS A 133 15.38 11.19 8.06
N ARG A 134 16.01 12.29 8.47
CA ARG A 134 15.32 13.37 9.18
C ARG A 134 14.22 13.99 8.32
N TRP A 135 14.47 14.29 7.05
CA TRP A 135 13.43 14.81 6.15
C TRP A 135 12.26 13.84 5.98
N VAL A 136 12.54 12.54 5.83
CA VAL A 136 11.52 11.49 5.77
C VAL A 136 10.67 11.47 7.03
N ARG A 137 11.30 11.52 8.22
CA ARG A 137 10.59 11.56 9.50
C ARG A 137 9.69 12.79 9.60
N GLU A 138 10.21 13.98 9.31
CA GLU A 138 9.43 15.21 9.40
C GLU A 138 8.30 15.27 8.35
N ALA A 139 8.53 14.77 7.13
CA ALA A 139 7.49 14.64 6.12
C ALA A 139 6.40 13.66 6.55
N TRP A 140 6.77 12.56 7.23
CA TRP A 140 5.83 11.55 7.72
C TRP A 140 4.92 12.09 8.82
N LYS A 141 5.40 13.01 9.67
CA LYS A 141 4.55 13.68 10.69
C LYS A 141 3.38 14.46 10.07
N GLY A 142 3.49 14.86 8.80
CA GLY A 142 2.41 15.51 8.07
C GLY A 142 1.31 14.56 7.57
N VAL A 143 1.48 13.24 7.73
CA VAL A 143 0.47 12.24 7.35
C VAL A 143 -0.50 12.05 8.53
N SER A 144 -1.73 12.54 8.38
CA SER A 144 -2.75 12.44 9.42
C SER A 144 -3.54 11.12 9.37
N VAL A 145 -4.24 10.80 10.47
CA VAL A 145 -5.12 9.62 10.54
C VAL A 145 -6.27 9.75 9.53
N GLU A 146 -6.79 10.96 9.35
CA GLU A 146 -7.86 11.27 8.39
C GLU A 146 -7.41 11.03 6.95
N MET A 147 -6.15 11.32 6.62
CA MET A 147 -5.59 10.99 5.32
C MET A 147 -5.53 9.48 5.09
N VAL A 148 -5.16 8.70 6.12
CA VAL A 148 -5.15 7.24 6.05
C VAL A 148 -6.57 6.70 5.87
N GLN A 149 -7.54 7.18 6.65
CA GLN A 149 -8.95 6.80 6.53
C GLN A 149 -9.49 7.13 5.12
N THR A 150 -9.24 8.36 4.65
CA THR A 150 -9.62 8.80 3.31
C THR A 150 -9.00 7.92 2.22
N ALA A 151 -7.74 7.51 2.38
CA ALA A 151 -7.08 6.60 1.45
C ALA A 151 -7.76 5.23 1.41
N LEU A 152 -8.11 4.66 2.57
CA LEU A 152 -8.78 3.36 2.66
C LEU A 152 -10.20 3.40 2.07
N GLU A 153 -10.96 4.45 2.39
CA GLU A 153 -12.33 4.65 1.89
C GLU A 153 -12.34 4.90 0.38
N ARG A 154 -11.61 5.91 -0.10
CA ARG A 154 -11.64 6.30 -1.52
C ARG A 154 -11.06 5.23 -2.41
N SER A 155 -10.03 4.51 -1.97
CA SER A 155 -9.32 3.57 -2.81
C SER A 155 -9.91 2.17 -2.77
N TYR A 156 -10.27 1.70 -1.58
CA TYR A 156 -10.60 0.29 -1.34
C TYR A 156 -12.03 0.08 -0.84
N GLY A 157 -12.82 1.15 -0.71
CA GLY A 157 -14.21 1.08 -0.25
C GLY A 157 -14.35 0.63 1.21
N LEU A 158 -13.26 0.64 1.99
CA LEU A 158 -13.31 0.17 3.37
C LEU A 158 -14.12 1.16 4.21
N ARG A 159 -15.22 0.69 4.81
CA ARG A 159 -16.14 1.48 5.64
C ARG A 159 -16.79 2.67 4.90
N THR A 160 -16.74 2.69 3.56
CA THR A 160 -17.46 3.72 2.82
C THR A 160 -18.97 3.46 2.90
N PRO A 161 -19.80 4.47 3.23
CA PRO A 161 -21.26 4.35 3.13
C PRO A 161 -21.75 4.36 1.69
N ASN A 162 -20.89 4.72 0.72
CA ASN A 162 -21.24 4.80 -0.69
C ASN A 162 -20.06 4.33 -1.55
N PHE A 163 -20.16 3.10 -2.06
CA PHE A 163 -19.12 2.51 -2.90
C PHE A 163 -18.96 3.23 -4.25
N ALA A 164 -20.00 3.90 -4.75
CA ALA A 164 -19.95 4.69 -5.97
C ALA A 164 -19.03 5.93 -5.89
N ARG A 165 -18.54 6.27 -4.68
CA ARG A 165 -17.54 7.31 -4.47
C ARG A 165 -16.10 6.81 -4.58
N THR A 166 -15.88 5.51 -4.66
CA THR A 166 -14.55 4.93 -4.74
C THR A 166 -13.88 5.21 -6.09
N ALA A 167 -12.56 5.24 -6.10
CA ALA A 167 -11.76 5.46 -7.28
C ALA A 167 -11.94 4.34 -8.31
N ILE A 168 -12.10 3.09 -7.87
CA ILE A 168 -12.30 1.95 -8.77
C ILE A 168 -13.66 2.00 -9.46
N TYR A 169 -14.73 2.32 -8.73
CA TYR A 169 -16.07 2.47 -9.30
C TYR A 169 -16.13 3.57 -10.36
N ARG A 170 -15.41 4.67 -10.13
CA ARG A 170 -15.34 5.83 -11.04
C ARG A 170 -14.28 5.70 -12.13
N HIS A 171 -13.49 4.63 -12.11
CA HIS A 171 -12.41 4.46 -13.07
C HIS A 171 -12.98 4.31 -14.48
N HIS A 172 -12.44 5.04 -15.46
CA HIS A 172 -13.03 5.05 -16.81
C HIS A 172 -13.04 3.67 -17.50
N LEU A 173 -11.99 2.86 -17.31
CA LEU A 173 -11.93 1.47 -17.84
C LEU A 173 -12.53 0.41 -16.91
N LEU A 174 -12.18 0.44 -15.63
CA LEU A 174 -12.52 -0.62 -14.67
C LEU A 174 -13.88 -0.39 -14.00
N GLY A 175 -14.36 0.85 -13.97
CA GLY A 175 -15.64 1.22 -13.38
C GLY A 175 -16.83 0.53 -14.04
N PRO A 176 -16.94 0.49 -15.39
CA PRO A 176 -17.99 -0.29 -16.06
C PRO A 176 -17.99 -1.76 -15.61
N VAL A 177 -16.83 -2.42 -15.67
CA VAL A 177 -16.69 -3.83 -15.25
C VAL A 177 -17.09 -4.04 -13.78
N VAL A 178 -16.68 -3.14 -12.89
CA VAL A 178 -17.03 -3.22 -11.47
C VAL A 178 -18.52 -3.02 -11.25
N ARG A 179 -19.17 -2.12 -11.99
CA ARG A 179 -20.62 -1.92 -11.90
C ARG A 179 -21.37 -3.16 -12.37
N ASP A 180 -21.00 -3.72 -13.52
CA ASP A 180 -21.62 -4.93 -14.06
C ASP A 180 -21.49 -6.11 -13.07
N LEU A 181 -20.32 -6.24 -12.42
CA LEU A 181 -20.10 -7.27 -11.40
C LEU A 181 -20.97 -7.08 -10.15
N LEU A 182 -21.10 -5.82 -9.68
CA LEU A 182 -21.94 -5.52 -8.52
C LEU A 182 -23.42 -5.75 -8.82
N GLU A 183 -23.89 -5.35 -9.99
CA GLU A 183 -25.27 -5.61 -10.44
C GLU A 183 -25.54 -7.11 -10.60
N ALA A 184 -24.56 -7.87 -11.09
CA ALA A 184 -24.68 -9.33 -11.17
C ALA A 184 -24.71 -9.99 -9.79
N GLU A 185 -23.90 -9.52 -8.83
CA GLU A 185 -23.87 -10.02 -7.46
C GLU A 185 -25.19 -9.73 -6.74
N GLU A 186 -25.72 -8.52 -6.85
CA GLU A 186 -27.03 -8.12 -6.31
C GLU A 186 -28.16 -9.02 -6.84
N ARG A 187 -28.19 -9.29 -8.16
CA ARG A 187 -29.17 -10.20 -8.76
C ARG A 187 -29.06 -11.63 -8.23
N VAL A 188 -27.84 -12.12 -7.98
CA VAL A 188 -27.67 -13.46 -7.39
C VAL A 188 -28.16 -13.47 -5.95
N GLU A 189 -27.87 -12.43 -5.17
CA GLU A 189 -28.38 -12.32 -3.80
C GLU A 189 -29.91 -12.24 -3.76
N GLU A 190 -30.54 -11.49 -4.67
CA GLU A 190 -32.00 -11.43 -4.81
C GLU A 190 -32.61 -12.79 -5.16
N LEU A 191 -32.03 -13.52 -6.11
CA LEU A 191 -32.48 -14.87 -6.49
C LEU A 191 -32.36 -15.86 -5.32
N VAL A 192 -31.22 -15.83 -4.63
CA VAL A 192 -30.99 -16.70 -3.46
C VAL A 192 -31.98 -16.36 -2.34
N ALA A 193 -32.25 -15.07 -2.09
CA ALA A 193 -33.24 -14.65 -1.09
C ALA A 193 -34.66 -15.11 -1.48
N ALA A 194 -35.03 -15.02 -2.76
CA ALA A 194 -36.32 -15.47 -3.25
C ALA A 194 -36.50 -17.00 -3.10
N ASP A 195 -35.47 -17.80 -3.39
CA ASP A 195 -35.51 -19.25 -3.21
C ASP A 195 -35.72 -19.64 -1.73
N PHE A 196 -35.08 -18.93 -0.79
CA PHE A 196 -35.29 -19.16 0.65
C PHE A 196 -36.70 -18.76 1.13
N GLU A 197 -37.30 -17.71 0.56
CA GLU A 197 -38.67 -17.33 0.89
C GLU A 197 -39.69 -18.35 0.36
N ASP A 198 -39.43 -18.98 -0.78
CA ASP A 198 -40.34 -19.98 -1.37
C ASP A 198 -40.26 -21.33 -0.63
N GLU A 199 -39.07 -21.79 -0.24
CA GLU A 199 -38.92 -22.99 0.61
C GLU A 199 -39.63 -22.85 1.96
N SER A 200 -39.60 -21.65 2.57
CA SER A 200 -40.28 -21.38 3.84
C SER A 200 -41.81 -21.46 3.76
N LYS A 201 -42.39 -21.28 2.57
CA LYS A 201 -43.84 -21.40 2.32
C LYS A 201 -44.26 -22.83 2.04
N VAL A 202 -43.37 -23.67 1.51
CA VAL A 202 -43.62 -25.10 1.28
C VAL A 202 -43.60 -25.90 2.58
N GLU A 203 -42.81 -25.48 3.58
CA GLU A 203 -42.72 -26.18 4.87
C GLU A 203 -43.86 -25.85 5.85
N GLN A 204 -44.74 -24.88 5.51
CA GLN A 204 -45.91 -24.49 6.30
C GLN A 204 -47.26 -24.98 5.73
N ALA A 205 -47.24 -25.78 4.66
CA ALA A 205 -48.43 -26.40 4.04
C ALA A 205 -48.51 -27.90 4.36
#